data_AF-A0A2E4S5X6-F1
#
_entry.id   AF-A0A2E4S5X6-F1
#
_cell.length_a   1.000
_cell.length_b   1.000
_cell.length_c   1.000
_cell.angle_alpha   90.00
_cell.angle_beta   90.00
_cell.angle_gamma   90.00
#
_symmetry.space_group_name_H-M   'P 1'
#
loop_
_entity.id
_entity.type
_entity.pdbx_description
1 polymer ?
#
loop_
_entity_poly.entity_id
_entity_poly.type
_entity_poly.pdbx_seq_one_letter_code
_entity_poly.pdbx_strand_id
1 'polypeptide(L)'
;SELVIQSDKIVHGWLTAYEAGAAQYSPGNFVVQNMLQAMAAQTGPKIYDAGPGLDHYKRHYSNFQLPTGSGVVRAKTIAIRPERLFGQAWRSGELHLDSRLSEVMKSARRRLDQVCISEIRPAGRLVGIGKAFGRAAAALELADSDASS
;
A
#
# COMPACT_ATOMS: atom_id res chain seq x y z
N SER A 1 2.49 18.44 8.55
CA SER A 1 2.57 17.66 9.80
C SER A 1 2.71 16.19 9.45
N GLU A 2 3.26 15.41 10.37
CA GLU A 2 3.40 13.95 10.19
C GLU A 2 2.96 13.24 11.47
N LEU A 3 2.12 12.22 11.30
CA LEU A 3 1.74 11.29 12.36
C LEU A 3 2.61 10.05 12.25
N VAL A 4 3.22 9.69 13.38
CA VAL A 4 4.14 8.56 13.49
C VAL A 4 3.63 7.54 14.52
N ILE A 5 3.95 6.27 14.31
CA ILE A 5 3.77 5.20 15.30
C ILE A 5 5.14 4.81 15.81
N GLN A 6 5.30 4.66 17.12
CA GLN A 6 6.52 4.09 17.68
C GLN A 6 6.28 2.65 18.14
N SER A 7 7.15 1.74 17.70
CA SER A 7 7.21 0.35 18.18
C SER A 7 8.63 0.05 18.65
N ASP A 8 8.81 -0.06 19.97
CA ASP A 8 10.10 -0.29 20.62
C ASP A 8 11.19 0.69 20.11
N LYS A 9 12.10 0.20 19.27
CA LYS A 9 13.26 0.95 18.72
C LYS A 9 13.00 1.61 17.38
N ILE A 10 11.81 1.43 16.81
CA ILE A 10 11.45 1.86 15.45
C ILE A 10 10.32 2.89 15.50
N VAL A 11 10.50 3.98 14.75
CA VAL A 11 9.46 4.97 14.48
C VAL A 11 9.00 4.81 13.04
N HIS A 12 7.72 4.55 12.84
CA HIS A 12 7.09 4.34 11.55
C HIS A 12 6.33 5.59 11.11
N GLY A 13 6.68 6.13 9.94
CA GLY A 13 5.90 7.19 9.30
C GLY A 13 4.56 6.64 8.83
N TRP A 14 3.44 7.18 9.32
CA TRP A 14 2.10 6.72 8.91
C TRP A 14 1.43 7.71 7.97
N LEU A 15 1.12 8.91 8.46
CA LEU A 15 0.32 9.89 7.73
C LEU A 15 1.06 11.22 7.66
N THR A 16 1.52 11.56 6.46
CA THR A 16 2.13 12.86 6.18
C THR A 16 1.11 13.74 5.47
N ALA A 17 0.92 14.96 5.97
CA ALA A 17 0.03 15.95 5.36
C ALA A 17 0.75 17.29 5.22
N TYR A 18 0.57 17.96 4.10
CA TYR A 18 1.08 19.29 3.85
C TYR A 18 0.10 20.09 2.98
N GLU A 19 0.17 21.40 3.07
CA GLU A 19 -0.64 22.30 2.24
C GLU A 19 -0.18 22.24 0.79
N ALA A 20 -1.11 22.02 -0.14
CA ALA A 20 -0.77 21.80 -1.55
C ALA A 20 -0.05 23.00 -2.17
N GLY A 21 -0.45 24.22 -1.80
CA GLY A 21 0.19 25.46 -2.25
C GLY A 21 1.66 25.60 -1.82
N ALA A 22 2.10 24.85 -0.80
CA ALA A 22 3.48 24.85 -0.32
C ALA A 22 4.34 23.73 -0.91
N ALA A 23 3.82 22.92 -1.84
CA ALA A 23 4.52 21.75 -2.39
C ALA A 23 5.90 22.10 -2.97
N GLN A 24 6.04 23.28 -3.60
CA GLN A 24 7.30 23.75 -4.19
C GLN A 24 8.45 23.91 -3.17
N TYR A 25 8.13 24.06 -1.89
CA TYR A 25 9.12 24.21 -0.81
C TYR A 25 9.53 22.87 -0.19
N SER A 26 9.09 21.74 -0.75
CA SER A 26 9.38 20.39 -0.25
C SER A 26 9.14 20.23 1.27
N PRO A 27 7.95 20.61 1.78
CA PRO A 27 7.68 20.62 3.22
C PRO A 27 7.84 19.24 3.86
N GLY A 28 7.58 18.16 3.12
CA GLY A 28 7.80 16.79 3.59
C GLY A 28 9.26 16.51 3.96
N ASN A 29 10.23 16.98 3.17
CA ASN A 29 11.65 16.77 3.44
C ASN A 29 12.09 17.50 4.71
N PHE A 30 11.61 18.74 4.91
CA PHE A 30 11.89 19.49 6.14
C PHE A 30 11.34 18.79 7.39
N VAL A 31 10.12 18.24 7.31
CA VAL A 31 9.54 17.50 8.43
C VAL A 31 10.38 16.27 8.77
N VAL A 32 10.73 15.46 7.77
CA VAL A 32 11.55 14.25 7.98
C VAL A 32 12.93 14.61 8.54
N GLN A 33 13.60 15.64 8.00
CA GLN A 33 14.92 16.03 8.46
C GLN A 33 14.93 16.54 9.91
N ASN A 34 13.96 17.39 10.27
CA ASN A 34 13.82 17.87 11.65
C ASN A 34 13.49 16.71 12.61
N MET A 35 12.65 15.77 12.18
CA MET A 35 12.32 14.59 12.98
C MET A 35 13.55 13.70 13.20
N LEU A 36 14.32 13.39 12.15
CA LEU A 36 15.53 12.58 12.26
C LEU A 36 16.56 13.25 13.20
N GLN A 37 16.71 14.57 13.13
CA GLN A 37 17.58 15.31 14.04
C GLN A 37 17.10 15.22 15.50
N ALA A 38 15.79 15.34 15.73
CA ALA A 38 15.21 15.17 17.06
C ALA A 38 15.38 13.74 17.59
N MET A 39 15.20 12.71 16.75
CA MET A 39 15.43 11.30 17.11
C MET A 39 16.90 11.01 17.45
N ALA A 40 17.82 11.64 16.72
CA ALA A 40 19.25 11.50 16.99
C ALA A 40 19.61 12.00 18.40
N ALA A 41 19.03 13.11 18.83
CA ALA A 41 19.29 13.74 20.13
C ALA A 41 18.65 13.01 21.33
N GLN A 42 17.61 12.21 21.13
CA GLN A 42 16.91 11.50 22.21
C GLN A 42 17.58 10.16 22.54
N THR A 43 17.41 9.63 23.75
CA THR A 43 17.86 8.26 24.11
C THR A 43 16.96 7.15 23.59
N GLY A 44 15.84 7.50 22.95
CA GLY A 44 14.81 6.59 22.47
C GLY A 44 15.12 5.94 21.10
N PRO A 45 14.08 5.66 20.29
CA PRO A 45 14.18 4.96 19.00
C PRO A 45 15.26 5.53 18.09
N LYS A 46 16.00 4.62 17.43
CA LYS A 46 17.12 4.98 16.54
C LYS A 46 16.89 4.61 15.08
N ILE A 47 15.77 3.96 14.78
CA ILE A 47 15.43 3.53 13.43
C ILE A 47 14.17 4.26 13.01
N TYR A 48 14.24 4.95 11.88
CA TYR A 48 13.07 5.49 11.20
C TYR A 48 12.70 4.58 10.03
N ASP A 49 11.48 4.08 10.04
CA ASP A 49 10.88 3.32 8.95
C ASP A 49 10.03 4.27 8.09
N ALA A 50 10.56 4.59 6.91
CA ALA A 50 9.89 5.43 5.93
C ALA A 50 8.75 4.69 5.20
N GLY A 51 8.54 3.40 5.43
CA GLY A 51 7.52 2.58 4.79
C GLY A 51 7.80 2.32 3.29
N PRO A 52 6.99 1.46 2.65
CA PRO A 52 7.16 1.08 1.24
C PRO A 52 6.87 2.25 0.28
N GLY A 53 7.38 2.19 -0.95
CA GLY A 53 7.03 3.13 -2.02
C GLY A 53 8.21 3.93 -2.60
N LEU A 54 7.87 4.87 -3.49
CA LEU A 54 8.75 5.55 -4.44
C LEU A 54 10.07 6.03 -3.83
N ASP A 55 11.14 5.50 -4.42
CA ASP A 55 12.54 5.61 -3.99
C ASP A 55 13.10 7.04 -4.09
N HIS A 56 12.42 7.96 -4.79
CA HIS A 56 13.01 9.25 -5.18
C HIS A 56 13.42 10.14 -4.01
N TYR A 57 12.57 10.33 -2.99
CA TYR A 57 12.93 11.18 -1.85
C TYR A 57 13.44 10.36 -0.66
N LYS A 58 12.87 9.17 -0.43
CA LYS A 58 13.23 8.31 0.70
C LYS A 58 14.65 7.80 0.62
N ARG A 59 15.17 7.55 -0.59
CA ARG A 59 16.52 7.02 -0.80
C ARG A 59 17.62 7.89 -0.19
N HIS A 60 17.44 9.20 -0.14
CA HIS A 60 18.42 10.10 0.46
C HIS A 60 18.50 10.01 1.99
N TYR A 61 17.47 9.45 2.62
CA TYR A 61 17.37 9.29 4.08
C TYR A 61 17.44 7.82 4.54
N SER A 62 17.60 6.88 3.60
CA SER A 62 17.61 5.45 3.89
C SER A 62 19.04 4.89 3.86
N ASN A 63 19.51 4.39 5.00
CA ASN A 63 20.83 3.74 5.09
C ASN A 63 20.81 2.31 4.55
N PHE A 64 19.66 1.63 4.61
CA PHE A 64 19.46 0.29 4.12
C PHE A 64 17.99 0.09 3.71
N GLN A 65 17.73 -0.90 2.87
CA GLN A 65 16.39 -1.28 2.44
C GLN A 65 16.11 -2.72 2.89
N LEU A 66 14.94 -2.93 3.49
CA LEU A 66 14.46 -4.25 3.88
C LEU A 66 13.37 -4.69 2.89
N PRO A 67 13.54 -5.84 2.21
CA PRO A 67 12.49 -6.38 1.36
C PRO A 67 11.27 -6.73 2.21
N THR A 68 10.15 -6.07 1.96
CA THR A 68 8.89 -6.30 2.68
C THR A 68 7.95 -7.16 1.82
N GLY A 69 7.55 -8.30 2.39
CA GLY A 69 6.53 -9.16 1.80
C GLY A 69 5.14 -8.80 2.32
N SER A 70 4.12 -8.89 1.47
CA SER A 70 2.72 -8.83 1.88
C SER A 70 2.06 -10.17 1.64
N GLY A 71 1.28 -10.63 2.61
CA GLY A 71 0.63 -11.94 2.55
C GLY A 71 -0.43 -12.09 3.64
N VAL A 72 -1.22 -13.16 3.51
CA VAL A 72 -2.29 -13.48 4.46
C VAL A 72 -1.99 -14.82 5.12
N VAL A 73 -1.77 -14.82 6.44
CA VAL A 73 -1.60 -16.04 7.25
C VAL A 73 -2.98 -16.56 7.64
N ARG A 74 -3.24 -17.85 7.39
CA ARG A 74 -4.54 -18.49 7.68
C ARG A 74 -4.38 -19.65 8.66
N ALA A 75 -5.32 -19.77 9.60
CA ALA A 75 -5.38 -20.88 10.54
C ALA A 75 -5.56 -22.24 9.82
N LYS A 76 -4.92 -23.30 10.36
CA LYS A 76 -4.94 -24.66 9.79
C LYS A 76 -6.32 -25.31 9.77
N THR A 77 -7.25 -24.89 10.62
CA THR A 77 -8.57 -25.52 10.76
C THR A 77 -9.41 -25.36 9.49
N ILE A 78 -9.87 -26.46 8.91
CA ILE A 78 -10.76 -26.51 7.74
C ILE A 78 -12.19 -26.16 8.20
N ALA A 79 -12.47 -24.86 8.36
CA ALA A 79 -13.84 -24.37 8.30
C ALA A 79 -14.14 -24.06 6.84
N ILE A 80 -15.14 -24.73 6.24
CA ILE A 80 -15.66 -24.39 4.91
C ILE A 80 -16.38 -23.05 5.06
N ARG A 81 -15.67 -21.97 4.72
CA ARG A 81 -16.23 -20.63 4.70
C ARG A 81 -16.19 -20.12 3.26
N PRO A 82 -17.26 -19.50 2.75
CA PRO A 82 -17.32 -19.02 1.36
C PRO A 82 -16.14 -18.11 1.01
N GLU A 83 -15.61 -17.31 1.97
CA GLU A 83 -14.40 -16.52 1.77
C GLU A 83 -13.15 -17.35 1.39
N ARG A 84 -13.07 -18.63 1.77
CA ARG A 84 -11.95 -19.52 1.42
C ARG A 84 -12.04 -20.00 -0.02
N LEU A 85 -13.24 -20.32 -0.50
CA LEU A 85 -13.47 -20.74 -1.88
C LEU A 85 -13.19 -19.57 -2.82
N PHE A 86 -13.76 -18.40 -2.55
CA PHE A 86 -13.48 -17.19 -3.33
C PHE A 86 -12.01 -16.79 -3.26
N GLY A 87 -11.38 -16.86 -2.08
CA GLY A 87 -9.96 -16.56 -1.92
C GLY A 87 -9.02 -17.55 -2.62
N GLN A 88 -9.40 -18.83 -2.73
CA GLN A 88 -8.63 -19.84 -3.48
C GLN A 88 -8.84 -19.70 -5.00
N ALA A 89 -10.07 -19.51 -5.45
CA ALA A 89 -10.38 -19.26 -6.87
C ALA A 89 -9.65 -18.00 -7.37
N TRP A 90 -9.64 -16.94 -6.58
CA TRP A 90 -8.93 -15.71 -6.91
C TRP A 90 -7.42 -15.90 -7.00
N ARG A 91 -6.82 -16.68 -6.09
CA ARG A 91 -5.37 -16.97 -6.11
C ARG A 91 -4.98 -17.92 -7.24
N SER A 92 -5.81 -18.92 -7.52
CA SER A 92 -5.63 -19.79 -8.68
C SER A 92 -5.69 -18.96 -9.96
N GLY A 93 -6.63 -18.00 -10.03
CA GLY A 93 -6.70 -17.00 -11.10
C GLY A 93 -5.43 -16.15 -11.20
N GLU A 94 -4.94 -15.56 -10.11
CA GLU A 94 -3.69 -14.78 -10.11
C GLU A 94 -2.46 -15.58 -10.58
N LEU A 95 -2.43 -16.89 -10.36
CA LEU A 95 -1.27 -17.75 -10.67
C LEU A 95 -1.36 -18.44 -12.04
N HIS A 96 -2.57 -18.70 -12.55
CA HIS A 96 -2.79 -19.51 -13.76
C HIS A 96 -3.45 -18.74 -14.91
N LEU A 97 -3.98 -17.52 -14.66
CA LEU A 97 -4.48 -16.67 -15.74
C LEU A 97 -3.33 -15.91 -16.40
N ASP A 98 -3.55 -15.55 -17.65
CA ASP A 98 -2.64 -14.75 -18.46
C ASP A 98 -2.16 -13.50 -17.71
N SER A 99 -0.94 -13.06 -18.01
CA SER A 99 -0.20 -12.03 -17.25
C SER A 99 -1.03 -10.74 -17.03
N ARG A 100 -1.83 -10.36 -18.02
CA ARG A 100 -2.76 -9.23 -18.01
C ARG A 100 -3.86 -9.34 -16.95
N LEU A 101 -4.53 -10.49 -16.89
CA LEU A 101 -5.61 -10.76 -15.95
C LEU A 101 -5.08 -10.91 -14.52
N SER A 102 -3.88 -11.48 -14.37
CA SER A 102 -3.20 -11.58 -13.07
C SER A 102 -2.94 -10.21 -12.45
N GLU A 103 -2.45 -9.22 -13.21
CA GLU A 103 -2.18 -7.87 -12.71
C GLU A 103 -3.46 -7.11 -12.35
N VAL A 104 -4.51 -7.22 -13.16
CA VAL A 104 -5.83 -6.65 -12.84
C VAL A 104 -6.39 -7.27 -11.56
N MET A 105 -6.29 -8.58 -11.39
CA MET A 105 -6.74 -9.29 -10.20
C MET A 105 -5.94 -8.90 -8.94
N LYS A 106 -4.62 -8.75 -9.04
CA LYS A 106 -3.77 -8.28 -7.93
C LYS A 106 -4.13 -6.84 -7.53
N SER A 107 -4.32 -5.97 -8.52
CA SER A 107 -4.72 -4.57 -8.31
C SER A 107 -6.12 -4.47 -7.67
N ALA A 108 -7.07 -5.26 -8.15
CA ALA A 108 -8.42 -5.34 -7.60
C ALA A 108 -8.44 -5.90 -6.18
N ARG A 109 -7.64 -6.93 -5.86
CA ARG A 109 -7.50 -7.45 -4.48
C ARG A 109 -6.99 -6.39 -3.52
N ARG A 110 -5.91 -5.68 -3.88
CA ARG A 110 -5.33 -4.61 -3.05
C ARG A 110 -6.36 -3.52 -2.71
N ARG A 111 -7.23 -3.17 -3.65
CA ARG A 111 -8.31 -2.20 -3.44
C ARG A 111 -9.51 -2.78 -2.71
N LEU A 112 -9.84 -4.05 -2.92
CA LEU A 112 -10.89 -4.75 -2.19
C LEU A 112 -10.58 -4.73 -0.69
N ASP A 113 -9.34 -4.99 -0.30
CA ASP A 113 -8.92 -4.92 1.10
C ASP A 113 -9.14 -3.51 1.67
N GLN A 114 -8.81 -2.46 0.91
CA GLN A 114 -9.06 -1.07 1.32
C GLN A 114 -10.57 -0.75 1.45
N VAL A 115 -11.40 -1.18 0.50
CA VAL A 115 -12.85 -0.97 0.50
C VAL A 115 -13.53 -1.74 1.64
N CYS A 116 -13.11 -2.97 1.91
CA CYS A 116 -13.64 -3.76 3.01
C CYS A 116 -13.32 -3.17 4.38
N ILE A 117 -12.19 -2.45 4.51
CA ILE A 117 -11.80 -1.74 5.73
C ILE A 117 -12.61 -0.46 5.92
N SER A 118 -12.93 0.28 4.86
CA SER A 118 -13.61 1.59 4.96
C SER A 118 -15.13 1.53 4.88
N GLU A 119 -15.70 0.54 4.19
CA GLU A 119 -17.13 0.46 3.92
C GLU A 119 -17.82 -0.56 4.83
N ILE A 120 -18.66 -0.09 5.75
CA ILE A 120 -19.37 -0.91 6.74
C ILE A 120 -20.55 -1.66 6.08
N ARG A 121 -21.14 -1.09 5.01
CA ARG A 121 -22.36 -1.60 4.38
C ARG A 121 -22.06 -2.60 3.25
N PRO A 122 -22.71 -3.78 3.21
CA PRO A 122 -22.48 -4.79 2.17
C PRO A 122 -22.77 -4.30 0.74
N ALA A 123 -23.80 -3.49 0.55
CA ALA A 123 -24.16 -2.93 -0.75
C ALA A 123 -23.13 -1.92 -1.27
N GLY A 124 -22.53 -1.12 -0.37
CA GLY A 124 -21.46 -0.20 -0.72
C GLY A 124 -20.19 -0.93 -1.19
N ARG A 125 -19.89 -2.09 -0.58
CA ARG A 125 -18.76 -2.94 -0.98
C ARG A 125 -18.91 -3.45 -2.40
N LEU A 126 -20.09 -3.94 -2.78
CA LEU A 126 -20.34 -4.44 -4.14
C LEU A 126 -20.16 -3.34 -5.21
N VAL A 127 -20.65 -2.13 -4.96
CA VAL A 127 -20.46 -1.00 -5.86
C VAL A 127 -18.98 -0.58 -5.95
N GLY A 128 -18.29 -0.57 -4.81
CA GLY A 128 -16.85 -0.29 -4.74
C GLY A 128 -16.02 -1.30 -5.53
N ILE A 129 -16.38 -2.58 -5.44
CA ILE A 129 -15.76 -3.68 -6.19
C ILE A 129 -15.92 -3.46 -7.70
N GLY A 130 -17.15 -3.24 -8.17
CA GLY A 130 -17.42 -3.04 -9.60
C GLY A 130 -16.65 -1.85 -10.19
N LYS A 131 -16.60 -0.72 -9.46
CA LYS A 131 -15.83 0.46 -9.87
C LYS A 131 -14.32 0.20 -9.88
N ALA A 132 -13.80 -0.59 -8.93
CA ALA A 132 -12.38 -0.92 -8.87
C ALA A 132 -11.94 -1.79 -10.05
N PHE A 133 -12.77 -2.76 -10.45
CA PHE A 133 -12.54 -3.59 -11.63
C PHE A 133 -12.54 -2.77 -12.93
N GLY A 134 -13.55 -1.94 -13.14
CA GLY A 134 -13.64 -1.11 -14.34
C GLY A 134 -12.43 -0.17 -14.50
N ARG A 135 -11.96 0.42 -13.40
CA ARG A 135 -10.75 1.26 -13.40
C ARG A 135 -9.46 0.50 -13.64
N ALA A 136 -9.33 -0.71 -13.10
CA ALA A 136 -8.14 -1.53 -13.30
C ALA A 136 -8.04 -2.03 -14.75
N ALA A 137 -9.18 -2.39 -15.37
CA ALA A 137 -9.24 -2.76 -16.78
C ALA A 137 -8.88 -1.58 -17.69
N ALA A 138 -9.50 -0.41 -17.47
CA ALA A 138 -9.22 0.79 -18.27
C ALA A 138 -7.75 1.25 -18.16
N ALA A 139 -7.14 1.14 -16.97
CA ALA A 139 -5.73 1.46 -16.78
C ALA A 139 -4.79 0.49 -17.53
N LEU A 140 -5.21 -0.76 -17.70
CA LEU A 140 -4.44 -1.74 -18.47
C LEU A 140 -4.54 -1.47 -19.97
N GLU A 141 -5.73 -1.10 -20.47
CA GLU A 141 -5.92 -0.74 -21.89
C GLU A 141 -5.12 0.52 -22.27
N LEU A 142 -5.09 1.54 -21.40
CA LEU A 142 -4.27 2.74 -21.58
C LEU A 142 -2.76 2.45 -21.58
N ALA A 143 -2.30 1.55 -20.72
CA ALA A 143 -0.89 1.16 -20.68
C ALA A 143 -0.46 0.41 -21.95
N ASP A 144 -1.36 -0.36 -22.57
CA ASP A 144 -1.13 -1.04 -23.84
C ASP A 144 -1.12 -0.05 -25.02
N SER A 145 -1.98 0.97 -25.02
CA SER A 145 -1.99 1.98 -26.10
C SER A 145 -0.69 2.78 -26.14
N ASP A 146 -0.17 3.17 -24.97
CA ASP A 146 1.08 3.94 -24.86
C ASP A 146 2.33 3.09 -25.18
N ALA A 147 2.27 1.77 -25.02
CA ALA A 147 3.37 0.87 -25.36
C ALA A 147 3.44 0.52 -26.87
N SER A 148 2.39 0.82 -27.63
CA SER A 148 2.27 0.54 -29.07
C SER A 148 2.58 1.74 -29.98
N SER A 149 2.88 2.90 -29.39
CA SER A 149 3.21 4.18 -30.04
C SER A 149 4.67 4.56 -29.97
#